data_AF-A0A2Z5ZHW0-F1
#
_entry.id   AF-A0A2Z5ZHW0-F1
#
_cell.length_a   1.000
_cell.length_b   1.000
_cell.length_c   1.000
_cell.angle_alpha   90.00
_cell.angle_beta   90.00
_cell.angle_gamma   90.00
#
_symmetry.space_group_name_H-M   'P 1'
#
loop_
_entity.id
_entity.type
_entity.pdbx_description
1 polymer ?
#
loop_
_entity_poly.entity_id
_entity_poly.type
_entity_poly.pdbx_seq_one_letter_code
_entity_poly.pdbx_strand_id
1 'polypeptide(L)' 'MLDRNAILSRIPHQGASCLLDSCVAWSATTLHATSRAHYDVHNPLRRNGQLGPLVAAEIAMQAAALHGTLTGEANSPPVI' A
#
# COMPACT_ATOMS: atom_id res chain seq x y z
N MET A 1 -3.53 -13.29 2.14
CA MET A 1 -2.37 -12.43 2.43
C MET A 1 -1.65 -12.15 1.13
N LEU A 2 -1.39 -10.87 0.83
CA LEU A 2 -0.59 -10.44 -0.33
C LEU A 2 0.78 -9.96 0.15
N ASP A 3 1.82 -10.40 -0.54
CA ASP A 3 3.17 -9.88 -0.35
C ASP A 3 3.39 -8.57 -1.11
N ARG A 4 4.57 -7.99 -0.92
CA ARG A 4 4.94 -6.72 -1.54
C ARG A 4 4.90 -6.76 -3.07
N ASN A 5 5.30 -7.86 -3.70
CA ASN A 5 5.32 -7.96 -5.16
C ASN A 5 3.89 -7.97 -5.72
N ALA A 6 2.98 -8.69 -5.07
CA ALA A 6 1.56 -8.70 -5.42
C ALA A 6 0.88 -7.34 -5.21
N ILE A 7 1.38 -6.52 -4.27
CA ILE A 7 0.93 -5.14 -4.09
C ILE A 7 1.45 -4.24 -5.23
N LEU A 8 2.73 -4.33 -5.55
CA LEU A 8 3.36 -3.53 -6.61
C LEU A 8 2.68 -3.70 -7.97
N SER A 9 2.10 -4.87 -8.26
CA SER A 9 1.37 -5.12 -9.50
C SER A 9 -0.04 -4.52 -9.53
N ARG A 10 -0.54 -3.96 -8.42
CA ARG A 10 -1.94 -3.51 -8.24
C ARG A 10 -2.10 -2.03 -7.98
N ILE A 11 -1.03 -1.35 -7.60
CA ILE A 11 -1.03 0.10 -7.36
C ILE A 11 0.13 0.76 -8.12
N PRO A 12 0.03 2.05 -8.49
CA PRO A 12 1.05 2.70 -9.30
C PRO A 12 2.36 2.96 -8.54
N HIS A 13 2.38 2.85 -7.22
CA HIS A 13 3.56 3.07 -6.40
C HIS A 13 4.57 1.93 -6.59
N GLN A 14 5.81 2.29 -6.94
CA GLN A 14 6.87 1.33 -7.24
C GLN A 14 8.11 1.55 -6.37
N GLY A 15 8.94 0.51 -6.24
CA GLY A 15 10.19 0.59 -5.50
C GLY A 15 9.99 1.16 -4.09
N ALA A 16 10.88 2.06 -3.65
CA ALA A 16 10.80 2.70 -2.33
C ALA A 16 9.58 3.62 -2.13
N SER A 17 8.88 4.01 -3.20
CA SER A 17 7.67 4.83 -3.11
C SER A 17 6.43 4.02 -2.71
N CYS A 18 6.47 2.68 -2.84
CA CYS A 18 5.44 1.83 -2.23
C CYS A 18 5.77 1.61 -0.76
N LEU A 19 4.91 2.14 0.11
CA LEU A 19 5.14 2.16 1.56
C LEU A 19 4.49 0.98 2.28
N LEU A 20 3.83 0.06 1.57
CA LEU A 20 3.22 -1.13 2.15
C LEU A 20 4.18 -2.33 2.05
N ASP A 21 4.31 -3.09 3.14
CA ASP A 21 5.10 -4.33 3.17
C ASP A 21 4.23 -5.54 2.77
N SER A 22 3.01 -5.62 3.31
CA SER A 22 2.07 -6.71 3.06
C SER A 22 0.63 -6.30 3.33
N CYS A 23 -0.32 -7.00 2.71
CA CYS A 23 -1.74 -6.96 3.04
C CYS A 23 -2.12 -8.29 3.70
N VAL A 24 -2.45 -8.24 4.99
CA VAL A 24 -2.78 -9.43 5.79
C VAL A 24 -4.15 -9.95 5.41
N ALA A 25 -5.14 -9.04 5.34
CA ALA A 25 -6.53 -9.34 5.01
C ALA A 25 -7.22 -8.12 4.39
N TRP A 26 -8.25 -8.37 3.58
CA TRP A 26 -9.18 -7.35 3.12
C TRP A 26 -10.59 -7.92 3.04
N SER A 27 -11.57 -7.02 3.05
CA SER A 27 -12.99 -7.30 2.87
C SER A 27 -13.59 -6.26 1.93
N ALA A 28 -14.92 -6.28 1.74
CA ALA A 28 -15.61 -5.23 0.99
C ALA A 28 -15.45 -3.82 1.61
N THR A 29 -15.21 -3.71 2.92
CA THR A 29 -15.21 -2.42 3.64
C THR A 29 -13.91 -2.09 4.36
N THR A 30 -12.99 -3.05 4.50
CA THR A 30 -11.77 -2.88 5.27
C THR A 30 -10.56 -3.50 4.57
N LEU A 31 -9.38 -2.93 4.84
CA LEU A 31 -8.09 -3.52 4.50
C LEU A 31 -7.15 -3.41 5.70
N HIS A 32 -6.42 -4.50 5.98
CA HIS A 32 -5.38 -4.56 7.00
C HIS A 32 -4.03 -4.83 6.33
N ALA A 33 -3.14 -3.83 6.40
CA ALA A 33 -1.78 -3.91 5.89
C ALA A 33 -0.74 -3.63 6.98
N THR A 34 0.50 -4.05 6.72
CA THR A 34 1.66 -3.71 7.54
C THR A 34 2.63 -2.83 6.75
N SER A 35 3.38 -1.99 7.48
CA SER A 35 4.40 -1.12 6.91
C SER A 35 5.50 -0.84 7.92
N ARG A 36 6.74 -0.98 7.48
CA ARG A 36 7.95 -0.50 8.19
C ARG A 36 8.58 0.71 7.50
N ALA A 37 7.92 1.28 6.49
CA ALA A 37 8.47 2.40 5.71
C ALA A 37 8.82 3.63 6.57
N HIS A 38 8.17 3.81 7.73
CA HIS A 38 8.48 4.88 8.66
C HIS A 38 9.82 4.70 9.41
N TYR A 39 10.29 3.46 9.54
CA TYR A 39 11.62 3.14 10.08
C TYR A 39 12.72 3.14 9.02
N ASP A 40 12.36 3.08 7.73
CA ASP A 40 13.35 3.03 6.64
C ASP A 40 14.10 4.36 6.49
N VAL A 41 15.43 4.28 6.56
CA VAL A 41 16.33 5.43 6.36
C VAL A 41 16.36 5.90 4.90
N HIS A 42 15.96 5.05 3.96
CA HIS A 42 15.86 5.33 2.53
C HIS A 42 14.45 5.72 2.08
N ASN A 43 13.50 5.96 3.02
CA ASN A 43 12.17 6.42 2.67
C ASN A 43 12.24 7.74 1.87
N PRO A 44 11.69 7.80 0.64
CA PRO A 44 11.80 8.96 -0.24
C PRO A 44 11.10 10.22 0.28
N LEU A 45 10.22 10.08 1.28
CA LEU A 45 9.54 11.21 1.93
C LEU A 45 10.38 11.87 3.02
N ARG A 46 11.56 11.32 3.36
CA ARG A 46 12.47 11.98 4.29
C ARG A 46 12.97 13.29 3.70
N ARG A 47 12.97 14.34 4.53
CA ARG A 47 13.59 15.64 4.22
C ARG A 47 14.55 15.99 5.34
N ASN A 48 15.81 16.27 4.98
CA ASN A 48 16.89 16.53 5.94
C ASN A 48 17.02 15.42 7.01
N GLY A 49 16.89 14.15 6.58
CA GLY A 49 16.96 12.97 7.46
C GLY A 49 15.73 12.72 8.35
N GLN A 50 14.77 13.64 8.38
CA GLN A 50 13.56 13.54 9.21
C GLN A 50 12.36 13.08 8.39
N LEU A 51 11.43 12.40 9.06
CA LEU A 51 10.18 11.94 8.48
C LEU A 51 9.01 12.63 9.18
N GLY A 52 8.26 13.41 8.41
CA GLY A 52 7.10 14.14 8.93
C GLY A 52 5.85 13.25 9.07
N PRO A 53 4.81 13.73 9.76
CA PRO A 53 3.57 12.97 9.98
C PRO A 53 2.83 12.62 8.67
N LEU A 54 3.09 13.34 7.57
CA LEU A 54 2.51 13.05 6.26
C LEU A 54 2.82 11.64 5.74
N VAL A 55 3.91 11.00 6.20
CA VAL A 55 4.19 9.60 5.83
C VAL A 55 3.04 8.67 6.27
N ALA A 56 2.43 8.92 7.42
CA ALA A 56 1.34 8.08 7.93
C ALA A 56 0.08 8.24 7.06
N ALA A 57 -0.20 9.47 6.61
CA ALA A 57 -1.28 9.74 5.67
C ALA A 57 -1.04 9.04 4.32
N GLU A 58 0.19 9.09 3.81
CA GLU A 58 0.55 8.42 2.55
C GLU A 58 0.43 6.89 2.67
N ILE A 59 0.90 6.29 3.77
CA ILE A 59 0.72 4.85 4.03
C ILE A 59 -0.78 4.47 4.02
N ALA A 60 -1.62 5.26 4.69
CA ALA A 60 -3.07 5.03 4.72
C ALA A 60 -3.72 5.19 3.34
N MET A 61 -3.30 6.21 2.57
CA MET A 61 -3.78 6.47 1.21
C MET A 61 -3.41 5.32 0.25
N GLN A 62 -2.18 4.79 0.33
CA GLN A 62 -1.77 3.64 -0.46
C GLN A 62 -2.55 2.37 -0.08
N ALA A 63 -2.84 2.16 1.21
CA ALA A 63 -3.70 1.07 1.67
C ALA A 63 -5.13 1.20 1.13
N ALA A 64 -5.69 2.42 1.11
CA ALA A 64 -6.99 2.69 0.51
C ALA A 64 -6.99 2.46 -1.01
N ALA A 65 -5.93 2.85 -1.72
CA ALA A 65 -5.79 2.58 -3.15
C ALA A 65 -5.75 1.07 -3.44
N LEU A 66 -4.97 0.31 -2.67
CA LEU A 66 -4.93 -1.16 -2.78
C LEU A 66 -6.30 -1.78 -2.49
N HIS A 67 -7.02 -1.28 -1.48
CA HIS A 67 -8.38 -1.74 -1.16
C HIS A 67 -9.35 -1.53 -2.32
N GLY A 68 -9.30 -0.35 -2.94
CA GLY A 68 -10.08 -0.04 -4.14
C GLY A 68 -9.80 -1.01 -5.30
N THR A 69 -8.52 -1.28 -5.60
CA THR A 69 -8.15 -2.26 -6.63
C THR A 69 -8.69 -3.66 -6.30
N LEU A 70 -8.47 -4.16 -5.08
CA LEU A 70 -8.87 -5.52 -4.69
C LEU A 70 -10.38 -5.72 -4.65
N THR A 71 -11.13 -4.72 -4.21
CA THR A 71 -12.60 -4.77 -4.22
C THR A 71 -13.18 -4.63 -5.63
N GLY A 72 -12.52 -3.86 -6.52
CA GLY A 72 -12.86 -3.79 -7.94
C GLY A 72 -12.62 -5.12 -8.68
N GLU A 73 -11.47 -5.76 -8.45
CA GLU A 73 -11.14 -7.08 -9.00
C GLU A 73 -12.17 -8.13 -8.57
N ALA A 74 -12.55 -8.15 -7.28
CA ALA A 74 -13.54 -9.10 -6.76
C ALA A 74 -14.95 -8.93 -7.35
N ASN A 75 -15.30 -7.72 -7.78
CA ASN A 75 -16.60 -7.39 -8.36
C ASN A 75 -16.61 -7.41 -9.90
N SER A 76 -15.47 -7.68 -10.55
CA SER A 76 -15.40 -7.71 -12.00
C SER A 76 -16.02 -9.01 -12.53
N PRO A 77 -16.89 -8.95 -13.56
CA PRO A 77 -17.41 -10.17 -14.18
C PRO A 77 -16.25 -10.96 -14.80
N PRO A 78 -16.31 -12.31 -14.80
CA PRO A 78 -15.26 -13.12 -15.40
C PRO A 78 -15.13 -12.75 -16.88
N VAL A 79 -13.90 -12.46 -17.31
CA VAL A 79 -13.57 -12.25 -18.72
C VAL A 79 -13.60 -13.62 -19.39
N ILE A 80 -14.64 -13.87 -20.19
CA ILE A 80 -14.84 -15.05 -21.04
C ILE A 80 -14.11 -14.90 -22.37
#